data_AF-A0AAW2D8Y8-F1
#
_entry.id   AF-A0AAW2D8Y8-F1
#
_cell.length_a   1.000
_cell.length_b   1.000
_cell.length_c   1.000
_cell.angle_alpha   90.00
_cell.angle_beta   90.00
_cell.angle_gamma   90.00
#
_symmetry.space_group_name_H-M   'P 1'
#
loop_
_entity.id
_entity.type
_entity.pdbx_description
1 polymer ?
#
loop_
_entity_poly.entity_id
_entity_poly.type
_entity_poly.pdbx_seq_one_letter_code
_entity_poly.pdbx_strand_id
1 'polypeptide(L)'
;MSQLKLQLCETYMVFLFFNQVSFVNSIATAKGGTHVDYITNQITNHVMNFVNKKNKNANIKAHNMKNYLWVFVNALIDNLAFDSQTKETLTLRQSSFGSKCELSQDFLKNVSKSGIVDSHLSWATFKQSKDLKKSDGTKTEKIHGIEKLDDANKEGGKESDKCTLILTEGDSAKALALAWLAAVGRDYYGVFPLRGKLLNVREATAKQLTENKEIGCIKQILGLKQHKEYTNVKSLRYGHLVIMTDQDHDGSYIKGLLINFIHSNWPPLLKVPSFLIEFITPMVKTTHKNGTKLSFYTMPEYESWKHNLTSNASGWSIKYYKGFWNKHIKGRKRVLCKS
;
A
#
# COMPACT_ATOMS: atom_id res chain seq x y z
N MET A 1 -31.56 -31.50 -38.77
CA MET A 1 -30.38 -31.32 -37.90
C MET A 1 -30.06 -29.84 -37.86
N SER A 2 -30.57 -29.12 -36.85
CA SER A 2 -30.29 -27.71 -36.58
C SER A 2 -28.85 -27.58 -36.04
N GLN A 3 -27.89 -27.35 -36.93
CA GLN A 3 -26.51 -27.04 -36.54
C GLN A 3 -26.39 -25.54 -36.30
N LEU A 4 -26.11 -25.15 -35.06
CA LEU A 4 -25.62 -23.81 -34.73
C LEU A 4 -24.22 -23.67 -35.35
N LYS A 5 -24.15 -23.28 -36.63
CA LYS A 5 -22.90 -22.98 -37.32
C LYS A 5 -22.40 -21.62 -36.88
N LEU A 6 -21.59 -21.63 -35.83
CA LEU A 6 -20.88 -20.45 -35.38
C LEU A 6 -19.64 -20.26 -36.28
N GLN A 7 -19.64 -19.19 -37.05
CA GLN A 7 -18.45 -18.72 -37.76
C GLN A 7 -17.95 -17.48 -37.02
N LEU A 8 -17.00 -17.69 -36.10
CA LEU A 8 -16.25 -16.62 -35.44
C LEU A 8 -15.15 -16.17 -36.42
N CYS A 9 -15.30 -14.97 -36.98
CA CYS A 9 -14.19 -14.30 -37.66
C CYS A 9 -13.33 -13.61 -36.60
N GLU A 10 -12.06 -14.02 -36.49
CA GLU A 10 -11.06 -13.33 -35.68
C GLU A 10 -10.84 -11.92 -36.23
N THR A 11 -10.94 -10.89 -35.39
CA THR A 11 -10.29 -9.63 -35.72
C THR A 11 -9.79 -8.91 -34.48
N TYR A 12 -8.49 -8.67 -34.50
CA TYR A 12 -7.71 -7.88 -33.56
C TYR A 12 -8.18 -6.43 -33.61
N MET A 13 -8.69 -5.90 -32.51
CA MET A 13 -8.66 -4.46 -32.26
C MET A 13 -8.92 -4.21 -30.77
N VAL A 14 -8.03 -3.42 -30.17
CA VAL A 14 -8.12 -2.94 -28.80
C VAL A 14 -9.23 -1.88 -28.76
N PHE A 15 -10.49 -2.32 -28.65
CA PHE A 15 -11.62 -1.41 -28.43
C PHE A 15 -11.78 -1.14 -26.93
N LEU A 16 -12.14 0.11 -26.60
CA LEU A 16 -12.39 0.56 -25.23
C LEU A 16 -13.77 0.11 -24.69
N PHE A 17 -14.60 -0.49 -25.54
CA PHE A 17 -15.97 -0.91 -25.24
C PHE A 17 -16.32 -2.23 -25.93
N PHE A 18 -17.24 -2.99 -25.33
CA PHE A 18 -17.75 -4.24 -25.89
C PHE A 18 -18.49 -3.95 -27.19
N ASN A 19 -18.12 -4.66 -28.25
CA ASN A 19 -18.81 -4.60 -29.53
C ASN A 19 -19.31 -5.99 -29.93
N GLN A 20 -20.44 -6.03 -30.63
CA GLN A 20 -21.00 -7.28 -31.12
C GLN A 20 -21.70 -7.07 -32.46
N VAL A 21 -21.58 -8.06 -33.34
CA VAL A 21 -22.39 -8.18 -34.55
C VAL A 21 -22.95 -9.58 -34.54
N SER A 22 -24.28 -9.71 -34.45
CA SER A 22 -24.90 -11.02 -34.35
C SER A 22 -26.15 -11.18 -35.19
N PHE A 23 -26.33 -12.42 -35.64
CA PHE A 23 -27.44 -12.87 -36.46
C PHE A 23 -28.00 -14.17 -35.89
N VAL A 24 -29.32 -14.28 -35.85
CA VAL A 24 -30.01 -15.52 -35.48
C VAL A 24 -31.04 -15.84 -36.56
N ASN A 25 -30.89 -16.98 -37.24
CA ASN A 25 -31.73 -17.37 -38.39
C ASN A 25 -31.86 -16.24 -39.43
N SER A 26 -30.72 -15.60 -39.76
CA SER A 26 -30.63 -14.44 -40.67
C SER A 26 -31.29 -13.13 -40.20
N ILE A 27 -31.78 -13.08 -38.96
CA ILE A 27 -32.29 -11.86 -38.33
C ILE A 27 -31.15 -11.16 -37.59
N ALA A 28 -30.95 -9.87 -37.87
CA ALA A 28 -29.92 -9.06 -37.21
C ALA A 28 -30.34 -8.72 -35.77
N THR A 29 -29.62 -9.27 -34.78
CA THR A 29 -29.82 -8.96 -33.37
C THR A 29 -28.89 -7.83 -32.94
N ALA A 30 -29.25 -6.59 -33.31
CA ALA A 30 -28.43 -5.40 -33.12
C ALA A 30 -28.08 -5.12 -31.64
N LYS A 31 -28.96 -5.50 -30.71
CA LYS A 31 -28.74 -5.38 -29.26
C LYS A 31 -28.16 -6.66 -28.61
N GLY A 32 -27.94 -7.70 -29.41
CA GLY A 32 -27.37 -8.97 -28.97
C GLY A 32 -28.43 -9.86 -28.30
N GLY A 33 -28.12 -10.38 -27.12
CA GLY A 33 -29.02 -11.26 -26.37
C GLY A 33 -28.33 -12.48 -25.80
N THR A 34 -29.14 -13.47 -25.44
CA THR A 34 -28.70 -14.66 -24.71
C THR A 34 -27.69 -15.52 -25.47
N HIS A 35 -27.72 -15.52 -26.81
CA HIS A 35 -26.74 -16.21 -27.67
C HIS A 35 -25.37 -15.54 -27.64
N VAL A 36 -25.33 -14.20 -27.66
CA VAL A 36 -24.07 -13.43 -27.53
C VAL A 36 -23.48 -13.62 -26.14
N ASP A 37 -24.32 -13.57 -25.11
CA ASP A 37 -23.89 -13.81 -23.72
C ASP A 37 -23.34 -15.23 -23.53
N TYR A 38 -23.95 -16.23 -24.17
CA TYR A 38 -23.47 -17.61 -24.10
C TYR A 38 -22.04 -17.78 -24.60
N ILE A 39 -21.69 -17.14 -25.73
CA ILE A 39 -20.33 -17.20 -26.29
C ILE A 39 -19.35 -16.33 -25.49
N THR A 40 -19.73 -15.07 -25.21
CA THR A 40 -18.85 -14.14 -24.50
C THR A 40 -18.50 -14.63 -23.09
N ASN A 41 -19.45 -15.24 -22.37
CA ASN A 41 -19.20 -15.78 -21.04
C ASN A 41 -18.15 -16.91 -21.05
N GLN A 42 -18.16 -17.79 -22.06
CA GLN A 42 -17.14 -18.84 -22.20
C GLN A 42 -15.74 -18.24 -22.38
N ILE A 43 -15.62 -17.22 -23.25
CA ILE A 43 -14.36 -16.50 -23.49
C ILE A 43 -13.89 -15.79 -22.22
N THR A 44 -14.76 -14.98 -21.59
CA THR A 44 -14.39 -14.20 -20.40
C THR A 44 -14.01 -15.10 -19.22
N ASN A 45 -14.68 -16.23 -19.04
CA ASN A 45 -14.34 -17.18 -17.97
C ASN A 45 -12.96 -17.82 -18.20
N HIS A 46 -12.65 -18.20 -19.45
CA HIS A 46 -11.34 -18.75 -19.79
C HIS A 46 -10.20 -17.73 -19.57
N VAL A 47 -10.35 -16.52 -20.11
CA VAL A 47 -9.36 -15.44 -19.96
C VAL A 47 -9.20 -15.06 -18.49
N MET A 48 -10.31 -15.01 -17.73
CA MET A 48 -10.27 -14.73 -16.30
C MET A 48 -9.44 -15.75 -15.53
N ASN A 49 -9.63 -17.03 -15.81
CA ASN A 49 -8.86 -18.09 -15.17
C ASN A 49 -7.36 -17.96 -15.48
N PHE A 50 -7.00 -17.56 -16.69
CA PHE A 50 -5.60 -17.29 -17.05
C PHE A 50 -5.03 -16.07 -16.33
N VAL A 51 -5.77 -14.96 -16.29
CA VAL A 51 -5.32 -13.73 -15.62
C VAL A 51 -5.19 -13.95 -14.11
N ASN A 52 -6.17 -14.58 -13.46
CA ASN A 52 -6.12 -14.86 -12.03
C ASN A 52 -5.01 -15.86 -11.65
N LYS A 53 -4.66 -16.79 -12.55
CA LYS A 53 -3.49 -17.67 -12.37
C LYS A 53 -2.17 -16.87 -12.41
N LYS A 54 -2.04 -15.91 -13.33
CA LYS A 54 -0.84 -15.06 -13.45
C LYS A 54 -0.76 -13.97 -12.37
N ASN A 55 -1.89 -13.42 -11.94
CA ASN A 55 -1.97 -12.38 -10.91
C ASN A 55 -3.16 -12.62 -9.99
N LYS A 56 -2.91 -13.33 -8.88
CA LYS A 56 -3.91 -13.67 -7.86
C LYS A 56 -4.60 -12.45 -7.24
N ASN A 57 -3.95 -11.27 -7.29
CA ASN A 57 -4.45 -10.03 -6.69
C ASN A 57 -5.23 -9.15 -7.67
N ALA A 58 -5.39 -9.54 -8.94
CA ALA A 58 -6.03 -8.70 -9.95
C ALA A 58 -7.55 -8.54 -9.74
N ASN A 59 -8.22 -9.51 -9.09
CA ASN A 59 -9.66 -9.53 -8.79
C ASN A 59 -10.54 -8.94 -9.93
N ILE A 60 -10.29 -9.37 -11.17
CA ILE A 60 -10.96 -8.82 -12.34
C ILE A 60 -12.35 -9.46 -12.48
N LYS A 61 -13.40 -8.64 -12.53
CA LYS A 61 -14.78 -9.10 -12.74
C LYS A 61 -15.04 -9.44 -14.22
N ALA A 62 -15.90 -10.43 -14.49
CA ALA A 62 -16.23 -10.89 -15.85
C ALA A 62 -16.72 -9.75 -16.77
N HIS A 63 -17.55 -8.87 -16.23
CA HIS A 63 -18.02 -7.66 -16.91
C HIS A 63 -16.87 -6.81 -17.47
N ASN A 64 -15.79 -6.64 -16.71
CA ASN A 64 -14.66 -5.82 -17.14
C ASN A 64 -13.90 -6.47 -18.29
N MET A 65 -13.96 -7.79 -18.45
CA MET A 65 -13.35 -8.50 -19.58
C MET A 65 -14.22 -8.44 -20.83
N LYS A 66 -15.54 -8.52 -20.66
CA LYS A 66 -16.48 -8.39 -21.79
C LYS A 66 -16.26 -7.07 -22.54
N ASN A 67 -15.92 -5.98 -21.84
CA ASN A 67 -15.67 -4.67 -22.44
C ASN A 67 -14.51 -4.59 -23.44
N TYR A 68 -13.64 -5.61 -23.51
CA TYR A 68 -12.51 -5.65 -24.44
C TYR A 68 -12.70 -6.65 -25.57
N LEU A 69 -13.93 -7.15 -25.74
CA LEU A 69 -14.27 -8.11 -26.78
C LEU A 69 -15.02 -7.42 -27.91
N TRP A 70 -14.66 -7.78 -29.14
CA TRP A 70 -15.54 -7.64 -30.29
C TRP A 70 -15.89 -9.02 -30.80
N VAL A 71 -17.18 -9.35 -30.77
CA VAL A 71 -17.65 -10.70 -31.15
C VAL A 71 -18.56 -10.67 -32.35
N PHE A 72 -18.36 -11.64 -33.24
CA PHE A 72 -19.23 -11.93 -34.37
C PHE A 72 -19.91 -13.27 -34.10
N VAL A 73 -21.26 -13.27 -34.07
CA VAL A 73 -22.03 -14.47 -33.70
C VAL A 73 -23.12 -14.71 -34.74
N ASN A 74 -23.00 -15.79 -35.50
CA ASN A 74 -24.07 -16.29 -36.35
C ASN A 74 -24.62 -17.58 -35.75
N ALA A 75 -25.93 -17.66 -35.55
CA ALA A 75 -26.57 -18.79 -34.88
C ALA A 75 -27.82 -19.26 -35.62
N LEU A 76 -28.05 -20.57 -35.59
CA LEU A 76 -29.29 -21.20 -36.03
C LEU A 76 -29.98 -21.82 -34.82
N ILE A 77 -31.11 -21.26 -34.41
CA ILE A 77 -31.79 -21.57 -33.15
C ILE A 77 -33.26 -21.93 -33.41
N ASP A 78 -33.72 -22.98 -32.73
CA ASP A 78 -35.10 -23.44 -32.78
C ASP A 78 -35.98 -22.64 -31.81
N ASN A 79 -37.26 -22.40 -32.16
CA ASN A 79 -38.26 -21.73 -31.31
C ASN A 79 -37.82 -20.33 -30.79
N LEU A 80 -37.51 -19.42 -31.71
CA LEU A 80 -37.02 -18.08 -31.39
C LEU A 80 -37.97 -17.28 -30.47
N ALA A 81 -37.37 -16.59 -29.49
CA ALA A 81 -38.05 -15.63 -28.63
C ALA A 81 -37.21 -14.35 -28.53
N PHE A 82 -37.84 -13.21 -28.80
CA PHE A 82 -37.22 -11.89 -28.78
C PHE A 82 -37.87 -10.97 -27.75
N ASP A 83 -37.22 -9.85 -27.45
CA ASP A 83 -37.73 -8.81 -26.55
C ASP A 83 -38.99 -8.10 -27.06
N SER A 84 -39.08 -7.95 -28.39
CA SER A 84 -40.05 -7.10 -29.05
C SER A 84 -40.25 -7.49 -30.51
N GLN A 85 -41.19 -6.83 -31.18
CA GLN A 85 -41.48 -7.05 -32.60
C GLN A 85 -40.30 -6.69 -33.52
N THR A 86 -39.43 -5.75 -33.12
CA THR A 86 -38.24 -5.39 -33.90
C THR A 86 -37.16 -6.46 -33.86
N LYS A 87 -37.27 -7.44 -32.96
CA LYS A 87 -36.39 -8.62 -32.85
C LYS A 87 -34.91 -8.27 -32.68
N GLU A 88 -34.62 -7.17 -32.00
CA GLU A 88 -33.25 -6.67 -31.81
C GLU A 88 -32.47 -7.44 -30.75
N THR A 89 -33.16 -8.08 -29.78
CA THR A 89 -32.55 -8.84 -28.69
C THR A 89 -33.14 -10.25 -28.57
N LEU A 90 -32.31 -11.29 -28.62
CA LEU A 90 -32.75 -12.66 -28.33
C LEU A 90 -32.89 -12.86 -26.81
N THR A 91 -34.06 -13.33 -26.36
CA THR A 91 -34.37 -13.54 -24.93
C THR A 91 -34.50 -15.03 -24.55
N LEU A 92 -34.51 -15.92 -25.54
CA LEU A 92 -34.63 -17.37 -25.34
C LEU A 92 -33.53 -17.89 -24.41
N ARG A 93 -33.88 -18.78 -23.47
CA ARG A 93 -32.89 -19.35 -22.55
C ARG A 93 -31.94 -20.31 -23.28
N GLN A 94 -30.67 -20.33 -22.86
CA GLN A 94 -29.62 -21.18 -23.44
C GLN A 94 -29.99 -22.67 -23.47
N SER A 95 -30.71 -23.17 -22.46
CA SER A 95 -31.20 -24.55 -22.39
C SER A 95 -32.17 -24.92 -23.50
N SER A 96 -32.79 -23.92 -24.14
CA SER A 96 -33.84 -24.07 -25.13
C SER A 96 -33.36 -23.79 -26.56
N PHE A 97 -32.05 -23.59 -26.78
CA PHE A 97 -31.50 -23.30 -28.10
C PHE A 97 -31.60 -24.45 -29.11
N GLY A 98 -31.93 -25.66 -28.66
CA GLY A 98 -31.95 -26.87 -29.49
C GLY A 98 -30.56 -27.43 -29.82
N SER A 99 -29.49 -26.72 -29.46
CA SER A 99 -28.10 -27.09 -29.73
C SER A 99 -27.15 -26.45 -28.72
N LYS A 100 -25.93 -27.00 -28.60
CA LYS A 100 -24.85 -26.48 -27.75
C LYS A 100 -23.70 -25.98 -28.62
N CYS A 101 -23.02 -24.93 -28.18
CA CYS A 101 -21.81 -24.42 -28.82
C CYS A 101 -20.74 -24.22 -27.75
N GLU A 102 -19.97 -25.27 -27.51
CA GLU A 102 -18.79 -25.20 -26.65
C GLU A 102 -17.57 -24.78 -27.49
N LEU A 103 -16.90 -23.71 -27.07
CA LEU A 103 -15.70 -23.24 -27.75
C LEU A 103 -14.56 -24.26 -27.58
N SER A 104 -13.89 -24.59 -28.68
CA SER A 104 -12.77 -25.52 -28.64
C SER A 104 -11.61 -24.99 -27.78
N GLN A 105 -10.85 -25.90 -27.19
CA GLN A 105 -9.69 -25.52 -26.38
C GLN A 105 -8.63 -24.76 -27.22
N ASP A 106 -8.48 -25.11 -28.49
CA ASP A 106 -7.53 -24.44 -29.38
C ASP A 106 -7.96 -23.00 -29.69
N PHE A 107 -9.26 -22.76 -29.89
CA PHE A 107 -9.80 -21.41 -30.02
C PHE A 107 -9.51 -20.58 -28.76
N LEU A 108 -9.82 -21.12 -27.57
CA LEU A 108 -9.59 -20.42 -26.30
C LEU A 108 -8.11 -20.15 -26.02
N LYS A 109 -7.21 -21.06 -26.43
CA LYS A 109 -5.76 -20.84 -26.39
C LYS A 109 -5.32 -19.72 -27.32
N ASN A 110 -5.85 -19.65 -28.55
CA ASN A 110 -5.53 -18.57 -29.48
C ASN A 110 -6.00 -17.21 -28.95
N VAL A 111 -7.20 -17.15 -28.37
CA VAL A 111 -7.68 -15.96 -27.67
C VAL A 111 -6.74 -15.55 -26.55
N SER A 112 -6.22 -16.50 -25.75
CA SER A 112 -5.27 -16.17 -24.68
C SER A 112 -3.93 -15.64 -25.19
N LYS A 113 -3.54 -15.98 -26.42
CA LYS A 113 -2.31 -15.52 -27.09
C LYS A 113 -2.47 -14.20 -27.85
N SER A 114 -3.69 -13.69 -28.04
CA SER A 114 -3.97 -12.47 -28.81
C SER A 114 -3.53 -11.16 -28.12
N GLY A 115 -2.95 -11.25 -26.91
CA GLY A 115 -2.55 -10.09 -26.10
C GLY A 115 -3.65 -9.57 -25.16
N ILE A 116 -4.86 -10.15 -25.19
CA ILE A 116 -5.97 -9.77 -24.28
C ILE A 116 -5.59 -9.99 -22.81
N VAL A 117 -4.88 -11.08 -22.49
CA VAL A 117 -4.41 -11.39 -21.14
C VAL A 117 -3.44 -10.33 -20.64
N ASP A 118 -2.46 -9.96 -21.46
CA ASP A 118 -1.43 -8.99 -21.08
C ASP A 118 -2.01 -7.58 -20.98
N SER A 119 -2.97 -7.22 -21.85
CA SER A 119 -3.73 -5.97 -21.77
C SER A 119 -4.51 -5.86 -20.46
N HIS A 120 -5.18 -6.94 -20.04
CA HIS A 120 -5.89 -6.98 -18.76
C HIS A 120 -4.97 -6.96 -17.55
N LEU A 121 -3.82 -7.65 -17.61
CA LEU A 121 -2.81 -7.58 -16.57
C LEU A 121 -2.25 -6.17 -16.43
N SER A 122 -1.93 -5.52 -17.55
CA SER A 122 -1.48 -4.12 -17.59
C SER A 122 -2.54 -3.18 -17.01
N TRP A 123 -3.80 -3.33 -17.40
CA TRP A 123 -4.90 -2.55 -16.84
C TRP A 123 -5.09 -2.78 -15.33
N ALA A 124 -5.01 -4.03 -14.87
CA ALA A 124 -5.13 -4.35 -13.45
C ALA A 124 -4.00 -3.71 -12.64
N THR A 125 -2.76 -3.81 -13.12
CA THR A 125 -1.58 -3.15 -12.53
C THR A 125 -1.73 -1.64 -12.53
N PHE A 126 -2.19 -1.05 -13.64
CA PHE A 126 -2.44 0.38 -13.77
C PHE A 126 -3.50 0.85 -12.76
N LYS A 127 -4.61 0.12 -12.63
CA LYS A 127 -5.67 0.42 -11.67
C LYS A 127 -5.16 0.36 -10.24
N GLN A 128 -4.42 -0.70 -9.88
CA GLN A 128 -3.80 -0.83 -8.57
C GLN A 128 -2.83 0.31 -8.28
N SER A 129 -1.98 0.68 -9.26
CA SER A 129 -1.07 1.82 -9.15
C SER A 129 -1.84 3.13 -8.94
N LYS A 130 -2.93 3.35 -9.68
CA LYS A 130 -3.79 4.53 -9.54
C LYS A 130 -4.44 4.60 -8.16
N ASP A 131 -4.90 3.46 -7.63
CA ASP A 131 -5.50 3.41 -6.30
C ASP A 131 -4.47 3.69 -5.20
N LEU A 132 -3.26 3.12 -5.29
CA LEU A 132 -2.16 3.41 -4.37
C LEU A 132 -1.72 4.88 -4.39
N LYS A 133 -1.82 5.55 -5.54
CA LYS A 133 -1.52 6.98 -5.68
C LYS A 133 -2.54 7.89 -4.97
N LYS A 134 -3.74 7.40 -4.63
CA LYS A 134 -4.76 8.21 -3.91
C LYS A 134 -4.32 8.61 -2.51
N SER A 135 -3.44 7.83 -1.89
CA SER A 135 -2.86 8.14 -0.58
C SER A 135 -1.50 8.82 -0.67
N ASP A 136 -1.06 9.26 -1.85
CA ASP A 136 0.19 9.98 -2.02
C ASP A 136 0.17 11.34 -1.30
N GLY A 137 1.29 11.68 -0.69
CA GLY A 137 1.57 13.02 -0.21
C GLY A 137 2.18 13.91 -1.29
N THR A 138 2.21 15.19 -1.00
CA THR A 138 2.93 16.19 -1.79
C THR A 138 3.72 17.11 -0.86
N LYS A 139 4.78 17.73 -1.39
CA LYS A 139 5.49 18.77 -0.64
C LYS A 139 4.63 20.03 -0.61
N THR A 140 3.93 20.25 0.50
CA THR A 140 3.15 21.44 0.79
C THR A 140 3.46 21.92 2.19
N GLU A 141 3.39 23.23 2.42
CA GLU A 141 3.65 23.81 3.74
C GLU A 141 2.56 23.43 4.75
N LYS A 142 1.33 23.19 4.30
CA LYS A 142 0.23 22.77 5.19
C LYS A 142 -0.44 21.51 4.68
N ILE A 143 -0.78 20.63 5.61
CA ILE A 143 -1.62 19.45 5.40
C ILE A 143 -2.72 19.42 6.46
N HIS A 144 -3.91 18.94 6.10
CA HIS A 144 -5.10 18.99 6.95
C HIS A 144 -5.67 17.58 7.09
N GLY A 145 -6.44 17.32 8.16
CA GLY A 145 -7.14 16.06 8.35
C GLY A 145 -6.30 14.91 8.90
N ILE A 146 -5.06 15.17 9.35
CA ILE A 146 -4.22 14.18 10.04
C ILE A 146 -4.32 14.42 11.55
N GLU A 147 -5.05 13.55 12.23
CA GLU A 147 -5.19 13.61 13.69
C GLU A 147 -3.85 13.33 14.38
N LYS A 148 -3.60 14.01 15.50
CA LYS A 148 -2.41 13.81 16.36
C LYS A 148 -1.06 14.11 15.69
N LEU A 149 -1.02 14.71 14.51
CA LEU A 149 0.21 15.28 13.98
C LEU A 149 0.51 16.61 14.71
N ASP A 150 1.70 16.73 15.27
CA ASP A 150 2.28 18.01 15.65
C ASP A 150 3.35 18.32 14.60
N ASP A 151 3.02 19.13 13.60
CA ASP A 151 3.97 19.51 12.55
C ASP A 151 5.07 20.42 13.09
N ALA A 152 6.21 20.45 12.39
CA ALA A 152 7.20 21.52 12.57
C ALA A 152 6.61 22.88 12.12
N ASN A 153 7.38 23.97 12.17
CA ASN A 153 6.92 25.24 11.57
C ASN A 153 7.49 25.47 10.15
N LYS A 154 8.56 24.76 9.78
CA LYS A 154 9.29 24.92 8.51
C LYS A 154 9.23 23.71 7.58
N GLU A 155 8.47 22.69 7.94
CA GLU A 155 8.14 21.57 7.07
C GLU A 155 7.47 22.00 5.77
N GLY A 156 7.75 21.27 4.70
CA GLY A 156 7.20 21.55 3.36
C GLY A 156 7.65 22.85 2.71
N GLY A 157 8.29 23.76 3.43
CA GLY A 157 8.84 25.01 2.91
C GLY A 157 10.24 24.86 2.31
N LYS A 158 10.97 25.99 2.28
CA LYS A 158 12.33 26.07 1.73
C LYS A 158 13.37 25.30 2.56
N GLU A 159 13.15 25.20 3.87
CA GLU A 159 14.06 24.53 4.82
C GLU A 159 13.58 23.13 5.23
N SER A 160 12.68 22.54 4.43
CA SER A 160 12.09 21.24 4.74
C SER A 160 13.13 20.11 4.81
N ASP A 161 14.26 20.26 4.12
CA ASP A 161 15.40 19.35 4.15
C ASP A 161 16.12 19.31 5.51
N LYS A 162 15.98 20.34 6.34
CA LYS A 162 16.48 20.36 7.72
C LYS A 162 15.46 19.83 8.73
N CYS A 163 14.20 19.71 8.32
CA CYS A 163 13.13 19.30 9.20
C CYS A 163 13.18 17.78 9.46
N THR A 164 12.91 17.40 10.69
CA THR A 164 12.90 16.02 11.17
C THR A 164 11.51 15.62 11.66
N LEU A 165 10.93 14.56 11.09
CA LEU A 165 9.71 13.95 11.60
C LEU A 165 10.07 12.86 12.60
N ILE A 166 9.51 12.89 13.80
CA ILE A 166 9.67 11.86 14.83
C ILE A 166 8.42 10.97 14.83
N LEU A 167 8.57 9.71 14.44
CA LEU A 167 7.53 8.68 14.59
C LEU A 167 7.66 8.02 15.96
N THR A 168 6.59 8.03 16.74
CA THR A 168 6.62 7.54 18.12
C THR A 168 5.78 6.27 18.31
N GLU A 169 6.22 5.39 19.21
CA GLU A 169 5.42 4.25 19.64
C GLU A 169 4.27 4.70 20.57
N GLY A 170 3.11 5.00 19.98
CA GLY A 170 1.93 5.44 20.70
C GLY A 170 2.01 6.84 21.31
N ASP A 171 0.95 7.21 22.03
CA ASP A 171 0.78 8.55 22.62
C ASP A 171 1.72 8.82 23.80
N SER A 172 2.18 7.75 24.46
CA SER A 172 3.07 7.82 25.61
C SER A 172 4.45 8.36 25.21
N ALA A 173 5.04 7.76 24.17
CA ALA A 173 6.28 8.22 23.57
C ALA A 173 6.11 9.62 22.94
N LYS A 174 4.97 9.91 22.31
CA LYS A 174 4.67 11.27 21.82
C LYS A 174 4.76 12.33 22.91
N ALA A 175 4.20 12.09 24.09
CA ALA A 175 4.26 13.06 25.20
C ALA A 175 5.72 13.38 25.60
N LEU A 176 6.63 12.40 25.52
CA LEU A 176 8.06 12.63 25.70
C LEU A 176 8.63 13.54 24.62
N ALA A 177 8.39 13.23 23.36
CA ALA A 177 8.90 14.02 22.25
C ALA A 177 8.43 15.48 22.37
N LEU A 178 7.15 15.71 22.67
CA LEU A 178 6.62 17.05 22.88
C LEU A 178 7.28 17.80 24.05
N ALA A 179 7.55 17.10 25.16
CA ALA A 179 8.27 17.70 26.29
C ALA A 179 9.71 18.08 25.92
N TRP A 180 10.36 17.33 25.03
CA TRP A 180 11.67 17.65 24.49
C TRP A 180 11.62 18.84 23.52
N LEU A 181 10.61 18.89 22.64
CA LEU A 181 10.40 20.01 21.72
C LEU A 181 10.15 21.34 22.43
N ALA A 182 9.53 21.33 23.60
CA ALA A 182 9.39 22.54 24.41
C ALA A 182 10.73 23.16 24.83
N ALA A 183 11.84 22.39 24.81
CA ALA A 183 13.18 22.88 25.13
C ALA A 183 14.03 23.21 23.90
N VAL A 184 13.81 22.53 22.77
CA VAL A 184 14.64 22.66 21.54
C VAL A 184 14.00 23.57 20.48
N GLY A 185 12.69 23.76 20.54
CA GLY A 185 11.92 24.54 19.56
C GLY A 185 11.17 23.65 18.56
N ARG A 186 10.16 24.23 17.91
CA ARG A 186 9.24 23.53 16.99
C ARG A 186 9.54 23.78 15.51
N ASP A 187 10.52 24.62 15.20
CA ASP A 187 10.76 25.03 13.80
C ASP A 187 11.13 23.88 12.88
N TYR A 188 11.95 22.95 13.36
CA TYR A 188 12.54 21.89 12.55
C TYR A 188 12.12 20.47 12.98
N TYR A 189 11.20 20.32 13.92
CA TYR A 189 10.83 19.01 14.44
C TYR A 189 9.33 18.83 14.56
N GLY A 190 8.82 17.81 13.88
CA GLY A 190 7.44 17.34 13.99
C GLY A 190 7.35 15.99 14.69
N VAL A 191 6.17 15.65 15.22
CA VAL A 191 5.91 14.39 15.94
C VAL A 191 4.61 13.76 15.47
N PHE A 192 4.63 12.47 15.18
CA PHE A 192 3.43 11.70 14.84
C PHE A 192 3.43 10.34 15.54
N PRO A 193 2.38 10.01 16.33
CA PRO A 193 2.30 8.76 17.08
C PRO A 193 1.69 7.64 16.25
N LEU A 194 2.38 6.50 16.20
CA LEU A 194 1.88 5.29 15.55
C LEU A 194 0.81 4.61 16.38
N ARG A 195 -0.29 4.19 15.74
CA ARG A 195 -1.36 3.39 16.36
C ARG A 195 -1.01 1.89 16.40
N GLY A 196 0.10 1.56 17.07
CA GLY A 196 0.59 0.19 17.23
C GLY A 196 1.49 -0.28 16.07
N LYS A 197 1.47 -1.58 15.77
CA LYS A 197 2.33 -2.21 14.76
C LYS A 197 1.89 -1.80 13.35
N LEU A 198 2.83 -1.33 12.55
CA LEU A 198 2.58 -0.98 11.15
C LEU A 198 2.26 -2.22 10.31
N LEU A 199 1.38 -2.07 9.31
CA LEU A 199 1.05 -3.16 8.39
C LEU A 199 2.29 -3.59 7.58
N ASN A 200 2.56 -4.90 7.48
CA ASN A 200 3.64 -5.42 6.64
C ASN A 200 3.31 -5.24 5.15
N VAL A 201 3.97 -4.28 4.51
CA VAL A 201 3.63 -3.89 3.13
C VAL A 201 3.99 -4.91 2.05
N ARG A 202 4.86 -5.88 2.35
CA ARG A 202 5.25 -6.93 1.39
C ARG A 202 4.19 -8.02 1.25
N GLU A 203 3.43 -8.24 2.31
CA GLU A 203 2.37 -9.25 2.37
C GLU A 203 0.98 -8.64 2.16
N ALA A 204 0.87 -7.31 2.25
CA ALA A 204 -0.38 -6.59 2.08
C ALA A 204 -0.78 -6.47 0.60
N THR A 205 -2.07 -6.63 0.34
CA THR A 205 -2.67 -6.32 -0.95
C THR A 205 -2.73 -4.81 -1.19
N ALA A 206 -2.79 -4.37 -2.45
CA ALA A 206 -2.93 -2.96 -2.79
C ALA A 206 -4.16 -2.30 -2.13
N LYS A 207 -5.25 -3.05 -1.96
CA LYS A 207 -6.45 -2.61 -1.25
C LYS A 207 -6.16 -2.33 0.22
N GLN A 208 -5.54 -3.29 0.93
CA GLN A 208 -5.18 -3.13 2.34
C GLN A 208 -4.23 -1.94 2.54
N LEU A 209 -3.27 -1.73 1.64
CA LEU A 209 -2.37 -0.57 1.68
C LEU A 209 -3.11 0.76 1.49
N THR A 210 -4.07 0.81 0.56
CA THR A 210 -4.84 2.03 0.27
C THR A 210 -5.82 2.38 1.40
N GLU A 211 -6.40 1.37 2.05
CA GLU A 211 -7.35 1.54 3.15
C GLU A 211 -6.66 1.76 4.52
N ASN A 212 -5.36 1.47 4.62
CA ASN A 212 -4.59 1.67 5.85
C ASN A 212 -4.33 3.16 6.09
N LYS A 213 -5.06 3.73 7.06
CA LYS A 213 -4.95 5.14 7.45
C LYS A 213 -3.55 5.53 7.91
N GLU A 214 -2.84 4.65 8.62
CA GLU A 214 -1.51 4.93 9.17
C GLU A 214 -0.49 5.16 8.05
N ILE A 215 -0.44 4.24 7.08
CA ILE A 215 0.40 4.35 5.89
C ILE A 215 0.04 5.61 5.10
N GLY A 216 -1.27 5.87 4.91
CA GLY A 216 -1.74 7.08 4.25
C GLY A 216 -1.28 8.36 4.94
N CYS A 217 -1.38 8.43 6.27
CA CYS A 217 -0.90 9.56 7.06
C CYS A 217 0.60 9.75 6.89
N ILE A 218 1.42 8.69 7.05
CA ILE A 218 2.88 8.80 6.90
C ILE A 218 3.25 9.29 5.49
N LYS A 219 2.59 8.77 4.45
CA LYS A 219 2.79 9.24 3.07
C LYS A 219 2.48 10.72 2.93
N GLN A 220 1.36 11.18 3.49
CA GLN A 220 0.95 12.59 3.45
C GLN A 220 1.91 13.50 4.23
N ILE A 221 2.30 13.13 5.45
CA ILE A 221 3.20 13.91 6.31
C ILE A 221 4.57 14.08 5.66
N LEU A 222 5.12 13.02 5.09
CA LEU A 222 6.43 13.05 4.44
C LEU A 222 6.37 13.56 2.99
N GLY A 223 5.19 13.65 2.38
CA GLY A 223 5.07 14.03 0.96
C GLY A 223 5.50 12.92 -0.01
N LEU A 224 5.38 11.66 0.40
CA LEU A 224 5.82 10.48 -0.37
C LEU A 224 4.82 10.12 -1.47
N LYS A 225 5.35 9.63 -2.60
CA LYS A 225 4.57 9.33 -3.81
C LYS A 225 4.88 7.92 -4.32
N GLN A 226 3.86 7.18 -4.72
CA GLN A 226 4.05 5.84 -5.27
C GLN A 226 4.82 5.91 -6.60
N HIS A 227 5.74 4.97 -6.80
CA HIS A 227 6.57 4.85 -8.02
C HIS A 227 7.48 6.05 -8.32
N LYS A 228 7.71 6.93 -7.34
CA LYS A 228 8.71 7.99 -7.45
C LYS A 228 10.02 7.52 -6.84
N GLU A 229 11.10 7.66 -7.59
CA GLU A 229 12.44 7.44 -7.06
C GLU A 229 12.95 8.71 -6.36
N TYR A 230 13.42 8.55 -5.13
CA TYR A 230 13.96 9.65 -4.33
C TYR A 230 15.48 9.49 -4.21
N THR A 231 16.23 10.31 -4.92
CA THR A 231 17.69 10.40 -4.80
C THR A 231 18.14 11.44 -3.78
N ASN A 232 17.22 12.31 -3.33
CA ASN A 232 17.41 13.32 -2.31
C ASN A 232 16.06 13.67 -1.65
N VAL A 233 16.13 14.45 -0.57
CA VAL A 233 14.96 14.80 0.26
C VAL A 233 14.30 16.14 -0.12
N LYS A 234 14.80 16.87 -1.13
CA LYS A 234 14.33 18.23 -1.46
C LYS A 234 12.83 18.30 -1.77
N SER A 235 12.28 17.19 -2.24
CA SER A 235 10.87 17.06 -2.62
C SER A 235 9.96 16.48 -1.52
N LEU A 236 10.46 16.37 -0.28
CA LEU A 236 9.72 15.85 0.87
C LEU A 236 9.28 16.95 1.85
N ARG A 237 8.24 16.59 2.62
CA ARG A 237 7.83 17.08 3.95
C ARG A 237 8.98 17.50 4.86
N TYR A 238 9.83 16.50 5.05
CA TYR A 238 10.84 16.41 6.07
C TYR A 238 12.07 15.76 5.44
N GLY A 239 13.25 16.31 5.72
CA GLY A 239 14.53 15.76 5.29
C GLY A 239 14.97 14.55 6.10
N HIS A 240 14.47 14.43 7.32
CA HIS A 240 14.85 13.37 8.24
C HIS A 240 13.62 12.71 8.86
N LEU A 241 13.75 11.42 9.13
CA LEU A 241 12.76 10.57 9.77
C LEU A 241 13.43 9.87 10.94
N VAL A 242 13.01 10.21 12.15
CA VAL A 242 13.48 9.59 13.39
C VAL A 242 12.44 8.59 13.85
N ILE A 243 12.87 7.36 14.14
CA ILE A 243 12.03 6.35 14.80
C ILE A 243 12.32 6.38 16.30
N MET A 244 11.29 6.66 17.10
CA MET A 244 11.36 6.72 18.55
C MET A 244 10.42 5.68 19.17
N THR A 245 10.97 4.49 19.39
CA THR A 245 10.29 3.35 20.02
C THR A 245 10.88 3.04 21.38
N ASP A 246 10.16 2.28 22.20
CA ASP A 246 10.72 1.73 23.41
C ASP A 246 11.83 0.71 23.09
N GLN A 247 12.78 0.54 24.03
CA GLN A 247 13.90 -0.38 23.88
C GLN A 247 13.49 -1.79 24.35
N ASP A 248 12.46 -2.34 23.70
CA ASP A 248 11.96 -3.68 23.91
C ASP A 248 11.75 -4.43 22.59
N HIS A 249 11.17 -5.64 22.68
CA HIS A 249 10.92 -6.48 21.51
C HIS A 249 9.85 -5.89 20.58
N ASP A 250 8.84 -5.20 21.11
CA ASP A 250 7.76 -4.60 20.31
C ASP A 250 8.26 -3.37 19.57
N GLY A 251 9.06 -2.51 20.23
CA GLY A 251 9.73 -1.39 19.58
C GLY A 251 10.67 -1.85 18.47
N SER A 252 11.42 -2.94 18.69
CA SER A 252 12.26 -3.56 17.65
C SER A 252 11.44 -4.06 16.45
N TYR A 253 10.26 -4.61 16.70
CA TYR A 253 9.35 -5.05 15.65
C TYR A 253 8.79 -3.87 14.84
N ILE A 254 8.39 -2.78 15.50
CA ILE A 254 7.91 -1.55 14.84
C ILE A 254 9.01 -0.93 13.96
N LYS A 255 10.25 -0.85 14.47
CA LYS A 255 11.41 -0.40 13.69
C LYS A 255 11.57 -1.20 12.41
N GLY A 256 11.55 -2.53 12.51
CA GLY A 256 11.66 -3.43 11.37
C GLY A 256 10.56 -3.19 10.33
N LEU A 257 9.32 -3.00 10.76
CA LEU A 257 8.19 -2.73 9.86
C LEU A 257 8.29 -1.37 9.15
N LEU A 258 8.75 -0.33 9.84
CA LEU A 258 8.99 0.99 9.23
C LEU A 258 10.11 0.95 8.20
N ILE A 259 11.23 0.29 8.53
CA ILE A 259 12.34 0.08 7.60
C ILE A 259 11.83 -0.71 6.38
N ASN A 260 11.08 -1.79 6.60
CA ASN A 260 10.47 -2.58 5.53
C ASN A 260 9.51 -1.76 4.67
N PHE A 261 8.72 -0.86 5.27
CA PHE A 261 7.81 0.04 4.56
C PHE A 261 8.55 0.97 3.59
N ILE A 262 9.60 1.66 4.07
CA ILE A 262 10.39 2.56 3.23
C ILE A 262 11.20 1.75 2.20
N HIS A 263 11.85 0.66 2.61
CA HIS A 263 12.68 -0.16 1.74
C HIS A 263 11.88 -0.79 0.59
N SER A 264 10.64 -1.21 0.84
CA SER A 264 9.82 -1.87 -0.19
C SER A 264 9.25 -0.88 -1.21
N ASN A 265 8.99 0.37 -0.82
CA ASN A 265 8.37 1.37 -1.71
C ASN A 265 9.36 2.37 -2.30
N TRP A 266 10.39 2.76 -1.53
CA TRP A 266 11.39 3.78 -1.89
C TRP A 266 12.82 3.38 -1.44
N PRO A 267 13.37 2.24 -1.90
CA PRO A 267 14.69 1.79 -1.47
C PRO A 267 15.84 2.82 -1.63
N PRO A 268 15.90 3.63 -2.71
CA PRO A 268 16.92 4.68 -2.84
C PRO A 268 16.89 5.72 -1.71
N LEU A 269 15.73 5.97 -1.09
CA LEU A 269 15.59 6.96 -0.03
C LEU A 269 16.37 6.56 1.23
N LEU A 270 16.51 5.26 1.52
CA LEU A 270 17.32 4.76 2.63
C LEU A 270 18.83 4.94 2.39
N LYS A 271 19.25 5.16 1.14
CA LYS A 271 20.65 5.47 0.82
C LYS A 271 20.98 6.95 1.00
N VAL A 272 19.97 7.81 1.16
CA VAL A 272 20.20 9.23 1.42
C VAL A 272 20.75 9.37 2.84
N PRO A 273 21.93 9.98 3.01
CA PRO A 273 22.55 10.13 4.33
C PRO A 273 21.61 10.80 5.32
N SER A 274 21.55 10.25 6.53
CA SER A 274 20.75 10.79 7.63
C SER A 274 19.25 10.90 7.37
N PHE A 275 18.71 10.27 6.31
CA PHE A 275 17.25 10.27 6.11
C PHE A 275 16.55 9.47 7.22
N LEU A 276 16.97 8.23 7.47
CA LEU A 276 16.37 7.40 8.53
C LEU A 276 17.31 7.30 9.72
N ILE A 277 16.83 7.71 10.89
CA ILE A 277 17.60 7.78 12.14
C ILE A 277 16.84 7.01 13.22
N GLU A 278 17.57 6.24 14.03
CA GLU A 278 17.01 5.65 15.24
C GLU A 278 17.27 6.54 16.44
N PHE A 279 16.24 6.74 17.26
CA PHE A 279 16.38 7.34 18.57
C PHE A 279 16.56 6.25 19.63
N ILE A 280 17.72 6.22 20.27
CA ILE A 280 18.00 5.28 21.36
C ILE A 280 17.91 5.97 22.73
N THR A 281 17.29 5.29 23.69
CA THR A 281 17.26 5.73 25.09
C THR A 281 18.29 4.97 25.93
N PRO A 282 18.93 5.60 26.93
CA PRO A 282 19.82 4.87 27.84
C PRO A 282 19.05 3.80 28.62
N MET A 283 19.55 2.57 28.62
CA MET A 283 18.98 1.45 29.38
C MET A 283 19.16 1.64 30.89
N VAL A 284 20.30 2.21 31.31
CA VAL A 284 20.62 2.44 32.72
C VAL A 284 21.13 3.85 32.90
N LYS A 285 20.65 4.55 33.93
CA LYS A 285 21.29 5.76 34.42
C LYS A 285 21.71 5.59 35.85
N THR A 286 22.94 5.98 36.14
CA THR A 286 23.47 6.00 37.50
C THR A 286 23.70 7.44 37.92
N THR A 287 23.36 7.76 39.15
CA THR A 287 23.56 9.08 39.75
C THR A 287 24.35 8.91 41.02
N HIS A 288 25.54 9.49 41.09
CA HIS A 288 26.36 9.48 42.28
C HIS A 288 25.86 10.56 43.27
N LYS A 289 26.13 10.37 44.57
CA LYS A 289 25.77 11.34 45.63
C LYS A 289 26.33 12.75 45.39
N ASN A 290 27.49 12.86 44.71
CA ASN A 290 28.08 14.17 44.34
C ASN A 290 27.43 14.83 43.11
N GLY A 291 26.39 14.24 42.52
CA GLY A 291 25.68 14.78 41.37
C GLY A 291 26.16 14.28 40.00
N THR A 292 27.25 13.52 39.91
CA THR A 292 27.71 12.91 38.64
C THR A 292 26.65 11.94 38.10
N LYS A 293 26.28 12.09 36.82
CA LYS A 293 25.29 11.24 36.14
C LYS A 293 25.95 10.52 34.97
N LEU A 294 25.86 9.19 34.97
CA LEU A 294 26.30 8.35 33.86
C LEU A 294 25.08 7.69 33.21
N SER A 295 25.15 7.51 31.89
CA SER A 295 24.11 6.89 31.08
C SER A 295 24.74 5.79 30.26
N PHE A 296 24.18 4.60 30.34
CA PHE A 296 24.64 3.40 29.64
C PHE A 296 23.56 2.98 28.65
N TYR A 297 23.98 2.70 27.41
CA TYR A 297 23.06 2.36 26.32
C TYR A 297 23.00 0.86 26.08
N THR A 298 23.95 0.10 26.62
CA THR A 298 23.93 -1.37 26.61
C THR A 298 24.17 -1.93 28.00
N MET A 299 23.64 -3.13 28.27
CA MET A 299 23.90 -3.84 29.53
C MET A 299 25.39 -4.17 29.72
N PRO A 300 26.15 -4.62 28.70
CA PRO A 300 27.59 -4.86 28.84
C PRO A 300 28.40 -3.62 29.25
N GLU A 301 28.08 -2.44 28.71
CA GLU A 301 28.73 -1.18 29.14
C GLU A 301 28.50 -0.90 30.62
N TYR A 302 27.25 -1.07 31.07
CA TYR A 302 26.89 -0.87 32.48
C TYR A 302 27.54 -1.90 33.39
N GLU A 303 27.56 -3.18 33.00
CA GLU A 303 28.15 -4.27 33.78
C GLU A 303 29.66 -4.13 33.91
N SER A 304 30.35 -3.75 32.81
CA SER A 304 31.78 -3.46 32.83
C SER A 304 32.11 -2.29 33.76
N TRP A 305 31.35 -1.19 33.66
CA TRP A 305 31.48 -0.05 34.58
C TRP A 305 31.24 -0.46 36.04
N LYS A 306 30.21 -1.27 36.29
CA LYS A 306 29.87 -1.75 37.63
C LYS A 306 30.94 -2.69 38.21
N HIS A 307 31.53 -3.55 37.38
CA HIS A 307 32.60 -4.47 37.79
C HIS A 307 33.90 -3.73 38.14
N ASN A 308 34.20 -2.65 37.41
CA ASN A 308 35.37 -1.80 37.68
C ASN A 308 35.22 -0.90 38.91
N LEU A 309 34.06 -0.92 39.57
CA LEU A 309 33.75 -0.14 40.77
C LEU A 309 34.21 -0.91 42.02
N THR A 310 35.52 -0.85 42.30
CA THR A 310 36.22 -1.70 43.28
C THR A 310 35.85 -1.50 44.76
N SER A 311 35.13 -0.44 45.17
CA SER A 311 34.75 -0.28 46.61
C SER A 311 33.58 0.67 46.93
N ASN A 312 33.07 1.46 45.96
CA ASN A 312 32.15 2.59 46.25
C ASN A 312 30.75 2.44 45.62
N ALA A 313 30.22 1.22 45.55
CA ALA A 313 28.87 0.97 45.01
C ALA A 313 27.74 1.68 45.80
N SER A 314 27.93 1.91 47.11
CA SER A 314 26.95 2.55 48.01
C SER A 314 26.72 4.05 47.75
N GLY A 315 27.58 4.68 46.94
CA GLY A 315 27.47 6.08 46.53
C GLY A 315 26.57 6.31 45.31
N TRP A 316 26.10 5.25 44.64
CA TRP A 316 25.39 5.35 43.37
C TRP A 316 23.92 4.92 43.48
N SER A 317 23.02 5.79 43.04
CA SER A 317 21.63 5.44 42.77
C SER A 317 21.51 4.97 41.33
N ILE A 318 20.96 3.77 41.12
CA ILE A 318 20.80 3.17 39.80
C ILE A 318 19.32 3.20 39.42
N LYS A 319 19.03 3.73 38.24
CA LYS A 319 17.69 3.72 37.64
C LYS A 319 17.72 2.94 36.34
N TYR A 320 17.01 1.82 36.31
CA TYR A 320 16.77 1.03 35.12
C TYR A 320 15.62 1.63 34.33
N TYR A 321 15.80 1.71 33.02
CA TYR A 321 14.80 2.14 32.06
C TYR A 321 14.36 0.88 31.30
N LYS A 322 13.58 0.01 31.97
CA LYS A 322 12.81 -1.04 31.29
C LYS A 322 11.48 -0.43 30.86
N GLY A 323 11.03 -0.73 29.65
CA GLY A 323 9.81 -0.22 29.02
C GLY A 323 8.64 -0.09 29.99
N PHE A 324 8.40 1.13 30.47
CA PHE A 324 7.19 1.58 31.13
C PHE A 324 7.28 3.10 31.26
N TRP A 325 6.70 3.81 30.28
CA TRP A 325 6.56 5.27 30.29
C TRP A 325 5.46 5.74 31.27
N ASN A 326 5.51 5.24 32.51
CA ASN A 326 4.60 5.69 33.56
C ASN A 326 5.36 5.94 34.85
N LYS A 327 5.15 7.15 35.37
CA LYS A 327 5.62 7.74 36.64
C LYS A 327 6.89 8.61 36.54
N HIS A 328 6.64 9.91 36.67
CA HIS A 328 7.55 11.07 36.83
C HIS A 328 7.95 11.84 35.56
N ILE A 329 6.98 12.57 35.01
CA ILE A 329 7.19 13.78 34.20
C ILE A 329 7.50 14.95 35.15
N LYS A 330 8.66 14.93 35.81
CA LYS A 330 9.28 16.12 36.40
C LYS A 330 10.80 15.90 36.37
N GLY A 331 11.49 16.52 35.40
CA GLY A 331 12.94 16.73 35.48
C GLY A 331 13.86 16.07 34.43
N ARG A 332 13.40 15.71 33.23
CA ARG A 332 14.31 15.22 32.16
C ARG A 332 14.49 16.28 31.07
N LYS A 333 15.43 17.21 31.26
CA LYS A 333 15.83 18.24 30.25
C LYS A 333 17.14 17.93 29.50
N ARG A 334 17.84 16.83 29.81
CA ARG A 334 19.10 16.48 29.14
C ARG A 334 19.19 14.99 28.87
N VAL A 335 18.64 14.59 27.76
CA VAL A 335 19.11 13.47 26.95
C VAL A 335 18.91 13.99 25.56
N LEU A 336 19.96 14.12 24.73
CA LEU A 336 19.92 13.67 23.34
C LEU A 336 21.13 14.00 22.48
N CYS A 337 21.31 13.07 21.55
CA CYS A 337 22.10 13.00 20.32
C CYS A 337 23.63 13.06 20.47
N LYS A 338 24.25 11.88 20.35
CA LYS A 338 25.49 11.78 19.59
C LYS A 338 25.10 11.44 18.15
N SER A 339 25.50 12.32 17.24
CA SER A 339 25.46 12.16 15.78
C SER A 339 26.29 10.96 15.32
#